data_AF-A0A1U7JIY3-F1
#
_entry.id   AF-A0A1U7JIY3-F1
#
_cell.length_a   1.000
_cell.length_b   1.000
_cell.length_c   1.000
_cell.angle_alpha   90.00
_cell.angle_beta   90.00
_cell.angle_gamma   90.00
#
_symmetry.space_group_name_H-M   'P 1'
#
loop_
_entity.id
_entity.type
_entity.pdbx_description
1 polymer ?
#
loop_
_entity_poly.entity_id
_entity_poly.type
_entity_poly.pdbx_seq_one_letter_code
_entity_poly.pdbx_strand_id
1 'polypeptide(L)'
;MAPDAGKRILMAQIGAAHGIKGEVRVKPFGDDPLSFTDYGKLETEDGSRKFKVKRARLQKNVVITKFEGVNDRNEAEALNGVKLYIPRERLPAPEDADEFYHSDLIGLPTQGRDGTDYGTVIALLNFGAGDLIEVRDRSGKTVIFPFDRQTVPEIDLENGLIYIEPPLGFFEDGEPEDETAGN
;
A
#
# COMPACT_ATOMS: atom_id res chain seq x y z
N MET A 1 1.16 -29.45 12.50
CA MET A 1 1.54 -28.42 11.52
C MET A 1 0.68 -27.20 11.81
N ALA A 2 1.20 -26.27 12.61
CA ALA A 2 0.48 -25.03 12.94
C ALA A 2 0.68 -24.07 11.76
N PRO A 3 -0.37 -23.52 11.14
CA PRO A 3 -0.20 -22.60 10.04
C PRO A 3 0.28 -21.25 10.60
N ASP A 4 1.44 -20.81 10.12
CA ASP A 4 2.06 -19.51 10.33
C ASP A 4 1.07 -18.37 10.61
N ALA A 5 1.09 -17.87 11.84
CA ALA A 5 0.39 -16.66 12.30
C ALA A 5 1.07 -15.35 11.81
N GLY A 6 1.92 -15.42 10.78
CA GLY A 6 2.87 -14.35 10.46
C GLY A 6 2.42 -13.25 9.50
N LYS A 7 1.43 -13.46 8.61
CA LYS A 7 1.08 -12.48 7.55
C LYS A 7 -0.39 -12.54 7.12
N ARG A 8 -1.35 -12.49 8.06
CA ARG A 8 -2.78 -12.39 7.75
C ARG A 8 -3.25 -10.94 7.93
N ILE A 9 -3.88 -10.37 6.91
CA ILE A 9 -4.36 -8.99 6.94
C ILE A 9 -5.85 -9.00 7.32
N LEU A 10 -6.20 -8.26 8.37
CA LEU A 10 -7.60 -8.07 8.77
C LEU A 10 -8.29 -7.18 7.74
N MET A 11 -9.22 -7.74 6.98
CA MET A 11 -9.93 -7.00 5.93
C MET A 11 -11.26 -6.45 6.44
N ALA A 12 -11.99 -7.26 7.22
CA ALA A 12 -13.33 -6.92 7.63
C ALA A 12 -13.76 -7.67 8.90
N GLN A 13 -14.81 -7.17 9.56
CA GLN A 13 -15.49 -7.86 10.66
C GLN A 13 -16.98 -8.00 10.35
N ILE A 14 -17.49 -9.22 10.49
CA ILE A 14 -18.91 -9.50 10.40
C ILE A 14 -19.60 -8.98 11.67
N GLY A 15 -20.67 -8.22 11.49
CA GLY A 15 -21.55 -7.73 12.53
C GLY A 15 -22.91 -8.42 12.49
N ALA A 16 -23.95 -7.67 12.86
CA ALA A 16 -25.30 -8.21 12.98
C ALA A 16 -25.88 -8.71 11.64
N ALA A 17 -26.71 -9.75 11.71
CA ALA A 17 -27.49 -10.22 10.57
C ALA A 17 -28.42 -9.12 10.05
N HIS A 18 -28.62 -9.13 8.73
CA HIS A 18 -29.47 -8.20 8.01
C HIS A 18 -30.55 -8.97 7.23
N GLY A 19 -31.81 -8.82 7.64
CA GLY A 19 -32.92 -9.51 6.99
C GLY A 19 -32.96 -11.02 7.28
N ILE A 20 -33.69 -11.75 6.44
CA ILE A 20 -33.94 -13.20 6.60
C ILE A 20 -33.21 -14.06 5.56
N LYS A 21 -32.57 -13.43 4.56
CA LYS A 21 -31.93 -14.11 3.42
C LYS A 21 -30.45 -14.47 3.66
N GLY A 22 -30.02 -14.48 4.92
CA GLY A 22 -28.63 -14.72 5.30
C GLY A 22 -27.67 -13.58 4.96
N GLU A 23 -28.14 -12.34 4.78
CA GLU A 23 -27.25 -11.18 4.62
C GLU A 23 -26.71 -10.77 5.99
N VAL A 24 -25.48 -10.25 6.05
CA VAL A 24 -24.85 -9.74 7.26
C VAL A 24 -24.31 -8.35 7.04
N ARG A 25 -24.29 -7.55 8.11
CA ARG A 25 -23.55 -6.30 8.14
C ARG A 25 -22.08 -6.63 8.28
N VAL A 26 -21.23 -5.97 7.51
CA VAL A 26 -19.79 -6.12 7.54
C VAL A 26 -19.20 -4.73 7.74
N LYS A 27 -18.26 -4.64 8.67
CA LYS A 27 -17.44 -3.47 8.91
C LYS A 27 -16.07 -3.70 8.26
N PRO A 28 -15.78 -3.09 7.11
CA PRO A 28 -14.46 -3.15 6.49
C PRO A 28 -13.45 -2.34 7.34
N PHE A 29 -12.18 -2.75 7.29
CA PHE A 29 -11.05 -2.08 7.96
C PHE A 29 -10.05 -1.47 6.96
N GLY A 30 -10.30 -1.58 5.65
CA GLY A 30 -9.51 -0.94 4.59
C GLY A 30 -10.03 0.44 4.20
N ASP A 31 -9.24 1.14 3.38
CA ASP A 31 -9.53 2.48 2.84
C ASP A 31 -10.83 2.49 2.01
N ASP A 32 -10.99 1.48 1.15
CA ASP A 32 -12.23 1.28 0.40
C ASP A 32 -13.14 0.21 1.06
N PRO A 33 -14.42 0.55 1.33
CA PRO A 33 -15.32 -0.33 2.05
C PRO A 33 -15.77 -1.57 1.27
N LEU A 34 -15.56 -1.65 -0.05
CA LEU A 34 -15.91 -2.80 -0.88
C LEU A 34 -14.68 -3.61 -1.33
N SER A 35 -13.48 -3.06 -1.17
CA SER A 35 -12.22 -3.70 -1.58
C SER A 35 -12.07 -5.14 -1.05
N PHE A 36 -12.57 -5.44 0.15
CA PHE A 36 -12.52 -6.81 0.70
C PHE A 36 -13.22 -7.88 -0.17
N THR A 37 -14.11 -7.49 -1.10
CA THR A 37 -14.77 -8.42 -2.03
C THR A 37 -13.89 -8.84 -3.20
N ASP A 38 -12.88 -8.03 -3.50
CA ASP A 38 -12.01 -8.20 -4.67
C ASP A 38 -10.95 -9.29 -4.44
N TYR A 39 -10.46 -9.41 -3.20
CA TYR A 39 -9.45 -10.40 -2.79
C TYR A 39 -9.93 -11.85 -2.67
N GLY A 40 -11.14 -12.16 -3.17
CA GLY A 40 -11.64 -13.52 -3.28
C GLY A 40 -12.22 -14.12 -1.99
N LYS A 41 -11.70 -15.28 -1.54
CA LYS A 41 -12.24 -15.98 -0.36
C LYS A 41 -11.56 -15.47 0.91
N LEU A 42 -12.35 -14.94 1.82
CA LEU A 42 -11.96 -14.45 3.14
C LEU A 42 -11.92 -15.61 4.13
N GLU A 43 -11.02 -15.58 5.10
CA GLU A 43 -10.79 -16.66 6.06
C GLU A 43 -11.01 -16.15 7.49
N THR A 44 -11.47 -17.01 8.39
CA THR A 44 -11.53 -16.65 9.81
C THR A 44 -10.13 -16.53 10.41
N GLU A 45 -10.00 -15.88 11.57
CA GLU A 45 -8.74 -15.80 12.33
C GLU A 45 -8.06 -17.17 12.49
N ASP A 46 -8.86 -18.19 12.79
CA ASP A 46 -8.42 -19.57 13.00
C ASP A 46 -8.12 -20.33 11.69
N GLY A 47 -8.42 -19.75 10.53
CA GLY A 47 -8.30 -20.41 9.22
C GLY A 47 -9.28 -21.57 8.97
N SER A 48 -10.05 -21.96 10.00
CA SER A 48 -11.01 -23.06 9.97
C SER A 48 -12.18 -22.87 8.99
N ARG A 49 -12.58 -21.63 8.68
CA ARG A 49 -13.68 -21.35 7.75
C ARG A 49 -13.28 -20.32 6.70
N LYS A 50 -13.70 -20.58 5.47
CA LYS A 50 -13.50 -19.69 4.31
C LYS A 50 -14.85 -19.22 3.79
N PHE A 51 -15.02 -17.93 3.62
CA PHE A 51 -16.22 -17.28 3.14
C PHE A 51 -15.95 -16.64 1.78
N LYS A 52 -16.78 -16.97 0.79
CA LYS A 52 -16.77 -16.30 -0.50
C LYS A 52 -17.87 -15.25 -0.51
N VAL A 53 -17.55 -14.02 -0.89
CA VAL A 53 -18.57 -12.98 -1.06
C VAL A 53 -19.37 -13.28 -2.32
N LYS A 54 -20.68 -13.46 -2.18
CA LYS A 54 -21.62 -13.61 -3.30
C LYS A 54 -22.12 -12.27 -3.80
N ARG A 55 -22.33 -11.32 -2.89
CA ARG A 55 -22.76 -9.95 -3.19
C ARG A 55 -22.43 -9.04 -2.01
N ALA A 56 -21.87 -7.86 -2.25
CA ALA A 56 -21.79 -6.82 -1.23
C ALA A 56 -22.39 -5.52 -1.76
N ARG A 57 -22.90 -4.68 -0.87
CA ARG A 57 -23.38 -3.34 -1.17
C ARG A 57 -23.13 -2.43 0.00
N LEU A 58 -22.63 -1.22 -0.26
CA LEU A 58 -22.55 -0.18 0.75
C LEU A 58 -23.95 0.42 0.95
N GLN A 59 -24.42 0.44 2.18
CA GLN A 59 -25.70 1.04 2.54
C GLN A 59 -25.51 2.04 3.68
N LYS A 60 -25.56 3.33 3.33
CA LYS A 60 -25.26 4.47 4.21
C LYS A 60 -23.81 4.44 4.73
N ASN A 61 -23.58 3.70 5.81
CA ASN A 61 -22.29 3.59 6.52
C ASN A 61 -21.95 2.14 6.91
N VAL A 62 -22.72 1.16 6.41
CA VAL A 62 -22.50 -0.26 6.69
C VAL A 62 -22.50 -1.04 5.38
N VAL A 63 -21.62 -2.02 5.27
CA VAL A 63 -21.57 -2.89 4.08
C VAL A 63 -22.47 -4.08 4.33
N ILE A 64 -23.51 -4.25 3.52
CA ILE A 64 -24.35 -5.43 3.57
C ILE A 64 -23.76 -6.46 2.63
N THR A 65 -23.33 -7.59 3.20
CA THR A 65 -22.65 -8.65 2.46
C THR A 65 -23.45 -9.94 2.56
N LYS A 66 -23.59 -10.61 1.42
CA LYS A 66 -24.08 -11.97 1.33
C LYS A 66 -22.91 -12.90 1.05
N PHE A 67 -22.68 -13.84 1.94
CA PHE A 67 -21.68 -14.88 1.77
C PHE A 67 -22.29 -16.11 1.09
N GLU A 68 -21.47 -16.80 0.30
CA GLU A 68 -21.81 -18.11 -0.25
C GLU A 68 -21.84 -19.14 0.87
N GLY A 69 -22.94 -19.90 0.97
CA GLY A 69 -23.16 -20.87 2.04
C GLY A 69 -23.92 -20.32 3.25
N VAL A 70 -24.19 -19.01 3.33
CA VAL A 70 -25.05 -18.41 4.38
C VAL A 70 -26.40 -18.06 3.75
N ASN A 71 -27.43 -18.83 4.07
CA ASN A 71 -28.76 -18.66 3.48
C ASN A 71 -29.81 -18.27 4.51
N ASP A 72 -29.57 -18.59 5.78
CA ASP A 72 -30.51 -18.37 6.86
C ASP A 72 -30.01 -17.32 7.86
N ARG A 73 -30.98 -16.67 8.54
CA ARG A 73 -30.68 -15.67 9.56
C ARG A 73 -29.88 -16.25 10.74
N ASN A 74 -30.17 -17.48 11.16
CA ASN A 74 -29.44 -18.14 12.25
C ASN A 74 -27.96 -18.32 11.93
N GLU A 75 -27.63 -18.67 10.68
CA GLU A 75 -26.24 -18.79 10.23
C GLU A 75 -25.55 -17.44 10.23
N ALA A 76 -26.24 -16.40 9.74
CA ALA A 76 -25.76 -15.03 9.75
C ALA A 76 -25.49 -14.51 11.18
N GLU A 77 -26.37 -14.80 12.14
CA GLU A 77 -26.19 -14.40 13.54
C GLU A 77 -25.05 -15.18 14.22
N ALA A 78 -24.84 -16.46 13.88
CA ALA A 78 -23.72 -17.25 14.38
C ALA A 78 -22.34 -16.72 13.91
N LEU A 79 -22.32 -15.90 12.85
CA LEU A 79 -21.11 -15.26 12.33
C LEU A 79 -20.89 -13.85 12.88
N ASN A 80 -21.78 -13.34 13.72
CA ASN A 80 -21.63 -12.01 14.30
C ASN A 80 -20.39 -11.93 15.19
N GLY A 81 -19.54 -10.94 14.95
CA GLY A 81 -18.26 -10.72 15.62
C GLY A 81 -17.08 -11.40 14.95
N VAL A 82 -17.31 -12.27 13.96
CA VAL A 82 -16.25 -12.98 13.24
C VAL A 82 -15.41 -12.01 12.42
N LYS A 83 -14.09 -12.05 12.65
CA LYS A 83 -13.11 -11.30 11.88
C LYS A 83 -12.68 -12.09 10.65
N LEU A 84 -12.60 -11.39 9.54
CA LEU A 84 -12.26 -11.91 8.22
C LEU A 84 -10.89 -11.40 7.80
N TYR A 85 -10.03 -12.35 7.49
CA TYR A 85 -8.65 -12.15 7.12
C TYR A 85 -8.40 -12.68 5.71
N ILE A 86 -7.36 -12.16 5.07
CA ILE A 86 -6.76 -12.80 3.90
C ILE A 86 -5.29 -13.09 4.17
N PRO A 87 -4.73 -14.16 3.59
CA PRO A 87 -3.29 -14.32 3.57
C PRO A 87 -2.70 -13.19 2.72
N ARG A 88 -1.58 -12.62 3.17
CA ARG A 88 -0.90 -11.53 2.43
C ARG A 88 -0.54 -11.93 0.99
N GLU A 89 -0.31 -13.21 0.75
CA GLU A 89 -0.05 -13.79 -0.58
C GLU A 89 -1.25 -13.70 -1.55
N ARG A 90 -2.43 -13.36 -1.04
CA ARG A 90 -3.68 -13.22 -1.81
C ARG A 90 -4.11 -11.80 -2.10
N LEU A 91 -3.44 -10.82 -1.50
CA LEU A 91 -3.41 -9.51 -2.14
C LEU A 91 -2.87 -9.78 -3.54
N PRO A 92 -3.52 -9.27 -4.62
CA PRO A 92 -2.88 -9.30 -5.92
C PRO A 92 -1.45 -8.79 -5.71
N ALA A 93 -0.47 -9.57 -6.18
CA ALA A 93 0.79 -8.94 -6.49
C ALA A 93 0.41 -7.73 -7.34
N PRO A 94 0.89 -6.54 -6.98
CA PRO A 94 0.38 -5.31 -7.56
C PRO A 94 0.27 -5.44 -9.09
N GLU A 95 -0.91 -5.09 -9.61
CA GLU A 95 -1.31 -5.45 -10.98
C GLU A 95 -0.50 -4.68 -12.05
N ASP A 96 0.33 -3.73 -11.63
CA ASP A 96 1.28 -3.04 -12.47
C ASP A 96 2.67 -3.70 -12.41
N ALA A 97 3.20 -4.05 -13.58
CA ALA A 97 4.63 -4.35 -13.74
C ALA A 97 5.53 -3.16 -13.32
N ASP A 98 4.93 -1.98 -13.11
CA ASP A 98 5.55 -0.77 -12.58
C ASP A 98 5.56 -0.70 -11.02
N GLU A 99 4.73 -1.47 -10.30
CA GLU A 99 4.70 -1.44 -8.83
C GLU A 99 5.80 -2.27 -8.16
N PHE A 100 6.58 -3.04 -8.93
CA PHE A 100 7.78 -3.72 -8.44
C PHE A 100 9.02 -2.81 -8.35
N TYR A 101 8.98 -1.59 -8.91
CA TYR A 101 10.11 -0.66 -8.80
C TYR A 101 10.12 0.07 -7.45
N HIS A 102 8.96 0.39 -6.86
CA HIS A 102 8.88 1.24 -5.67
C HIS A 102 9.70 0.76 -4.46
N SER A 103 9.66 -0.53 -4.14
CA SER A 103 10.38 -1.06 -2.97
C SER A 103 11.87 -1.34 -3.23
N ASP A 104 12.25 -1.59 -4.49
CA ASP A 104 13.63 -1.88 -4.86
C ASP A 104 14.45 -0.59 -5.03
N LEU A 105 13.80 0.52 -5.37
CA LEU A 105 14.42 1.84 -5.48
C LEU A 105 14.74 2.48 -4.11
N ILE A 106 14.00 2.11 -3.05
CA ILE A 106 14.20 2.69 -1.72
C ILE A 106 15.54 2.19 -1.15
N GLY A 107 16.41 3.14 -0.83
CA GLY A 107 17.77 2.87 -0.36
C GLY A 107 18.84 2.94 -1.45
N LEU A 108 18.47 3.14 -2.72
CA LEU A 108 19.45 3.32 -3.79
C LEU A 108 19.99 4.77 -3.81
N PRO A 109 21.31 4.94 -4.02
CA PRO A 109 21.91 6.25 -4.27
C PRO A 109 21.37 6.87 -5.57
N THR A 110 21.17 8.18 -5.53
CA THR A 110 20.72 8.99 -6.67
C THR A 110 21.86 9.89 -7.16
N GLN A 111 22.09 9.89 -8.48
CA GLN A 111 23.15 10.68 -9.10
C GLN A 111 22.63 11.46 -10.31
N GLY A 112 23.15 12.66 -10.55
CA GLY A 112 22.96 13.38 -11.79
C GLY A 112 23.78 12.79 -12.94
N ARG A 113 23.39 13.07 -14.18
CA ARG A 113 24.22 12.72 -15.35
C ARG A 113 25.59 13.40 -15.34
N ASP A 114 25.71 14.54 -14.67
CA ASP A 114 26.97 15.25 -14.43
C ASP A 114 27.82 14.62 -13.31
N GLY A 115 27.34 13.53 -12.68
CA GLY A 115 28.04 12.86 -11.58
C GLY A 115 27.73 13.42 -10.18
N THR A 116 26.87 14.45 -10.09
CA THR A 116 26.43 15.05 -8.82
C THR A 116 25.69 14.04 -7.96
N ASP A 117 26.15 13.77 -6.74
CA ASP A 117 25.42 12.97 -5.76
C ASP A 117 24.25 13.79 -5.22
N TYR A 118 23.03 13.32 -5.42
CA TYR A 118 21.81 13.95 -4.88
C TYR A 118 21.32 13.26 -3.61
N GLY A 119 21.97 12.16 -3.21
CA GLY A 119 21.72 11.46 -1.98
C GLY A 119 21.08 10.09 -2.20
N THR A 120 20.06 9.76 -1.43
CA THR A 120 19.48 8.40 -1.41
C THR A 120 17.97 8.45 -1.39
N VAL A 121 17.31 7.58 -2.15
CA VAL A 121 15.86 7.44 -2.13
C VAL A 121 15.42 6.90 -0.78
N ILE A 122 14.49 7.59 -0.14
CA ILE A 122 13.93 7.16 1.16
C ILE A 122 12.48 6.72 1.07
N ALA A 123 11.73 7.20 0.08
CA ALA A 123 10.36 6.79 -0.17
C ALA A 123 9.95 7.10 -1.61
N LEU A 124 9.00 6.32 -2.14
CA LEU A 124 8.17 6.75 -3.27
C LEU A 124 6.71 6.84 -2.78
N LEU A 125 6.04 7.94 -3.11
CA LEU A 125 4.68 8.27 -2.70
C LEU A 125 3.78 8.27 -3.94
N ASN A 126 2.81 7.37 -4.02
CA ASN A 126 1.78 7.38 -5.04
C ASN A 126 0.48 7.95 -4.45
N PHE A 127 0.03 9.10 -4.96
CA PHE A 127 -1.22 9.76 -4.51
C PHE A 127 -2.37 9.59 -5.52
N GLY A 128 -2.28 8.62 -6.44
CA GLY A 128 -3.31 8.38 -7.46
C GLY A 128 -3.39 9.41 -8.60
N ALA A 129 -2.49 10.41 -8.60
CA ALA A 129 -2.35 11.42 -9.66
C ALA A 129 -0.94 11.45 -10.30
N GLY A 130 -0.08 10.50 -9.92
CA GLY A 130 1.32 10.41 -10.31
C GLY A 130 2.18 9.91 -9.15
N ASP A 131 3.32 9.32 -9.49
CA ASP A 131 4.34 8.86 -8.55
C ASP A 131 5.24 10.03 -8.17
N LEU A 132 5.57 10.14 -6.89
CA LEU A 132 6.55 11.09 -6.35
C LEU A 132 7.70 10.29 -5.74
N ILE A 133 8.91 10.78 -5.90
CA ILE A 133 10.11 10.21 -5.30
C ILE A 133 10.68 11.18 -4.27
N GLU A 134 10.99 10.65 -3.08
CA GLU A 134 11.60 11.38 -1.99
C GLU A 134 13.05 10.96 -1.84
N VAL A 135 13.94 11.94 -2.03
CA VAL A 135 15.39 11.75 -1.94
C VAL A 135 15.92 12.55 -0.76
N ARG A 136 16.76 11.91 0.04
CA ARG A 136 17.47 12.55 1.14
C ARG A 136 18.91 12.84 0.72
N ASP A 137 19.26 14.12 0.69
CA ASP A 137 20.64 14.56 0.49
C ASP A 137 21.54 14.18 1.68
N ARG A 138 22.87 14.18 1.47
CA ARG A 138 23.86 13.96 2.54
C ARG A 138 23.73 14.92 3.72
N SER A 139 23.21 16.13 3.50
CA SER A 139 22.93 17.12 4.55
C SER A 139 21.71 16.76 5.41
N GLY A 140 20.97 15.69 5.07
CA GLY A 140 19.76 15.24 5.76
C GLY A 140 18.47 15.93 5.30
N LYS A 141 18.56 16.89 4.37
CA LYS A 141 17.42 17.53 3.73
C LYS A 141 16.73 16.54 2.81
N THR A 142 15.41 16.44 2.89
CA THR A 142 14.61 15.60 1.99
C THR A 142 13.93 16.47 0.95
N VAL A 143 13.97 16.02 -0.30
CA VAL A 143 13.41 16.70 -1.46
C VAL A 143 12.47 15.71 -2.16
N ILE A 144 11.26 16.18 -2.47
CA ILE A 144 10.24 15.38 -3.16
C ILE A 144 10.02 15.99 -4.54
N PHE A 145 10.06 15.15 -5.57
CA PHE A 145 9.80 15.54 -6.95
C PHE A 145 9.03 14.44 -7.66
N PRO A 146 8.36 14.74 -8.79
CA PRO A 146 7.61 13.73 -9.51
C PRO A 146 8.54 12.68 -10.14
N PHE A 147 8.11 11.43 -10.07
CA PHE A 147 8.80 10.27 -10.64
C PHE A 147 8.36 10.08 -12.09
N ASP A 148 8.87 10.94 -12.95
CA ASP A 148 8.61 10.92 -14.40
C ASP A 148 9.92 10.83 -15.17
N ARG A 149 9.84 10.48 -16.46
CA ARG A 149 11.03 10.32 -17.33
C ARG A 149 11.82 11.62 -17.53
N GLN A 150 11.27 12.77 -17.13
CA GLN A 150 12.00 14.04 -17.14
C GLN A 150 12.91 14.14 -15.93
N THR A 151 12.43 13.69 -14.77
CA THR A 151 13.15 13.78 -13.51
C THR A 151 13.99 12.54 -13.20
N VAL A 152 13.54 11.35 -13.60
CA VAL A 152 14.27 10.08 -13.49
C VAL A 152 14.42 9.49 -14.89
N PRO A 153 15.39 9.99 -15.68
CA PRO A 153 15.59 9.54 -17.05
C PRO A 153 16.03 8.08 -17.15
N GLU A 154 16.77 7.57 -16.15
CA GLU A 154 17.39 6.24 -16.19
C GLU A 154 17.56 5.64 -14.79
N ILE A 155 17.38 4.32 -14.69
CA ILE A 155 17.48 3.55 -13.46
C ILE A 155 18.39 2.36 -13.75
N ASP A 156 19.55 2.33 -13.10
CA ASP A 156 20.53 1.26 -13.23
C ASP A 156 20.42 0.31 -12.02
N LEU A 157 19.50 -0.64 -12.11
CA LEU A 157 19.28 -1.63 -11.05
C LEU A 157 20.46 -2.62 -10.91
N GLU A 158 21.25 -2.82 -11.97
CA GLU A 158 22.41 -3.73 -11.94
C GLU A 158 23.53 -3.19 -11.04
N ASN A 159 23.77 -1.88 -11.08
CA ASN A 159 24.72 -1.19 -10.20
C ASN A 159 24.07 -0.62 -8.93
N GLY A 160 22.74 -0.69 -8.83
CA GLY A 160 21.97 -0.12 -7.72
C GLY A 160 22.07 1.40 -7.67
N LEU A 161 21.99 2.08 -8.82
CA LEU A 161 22.12 3.53 -8.94
C LEU A 161 20.96 4.11 -9.74
N ILE A 162 20.44 5.26 -9.31
CA ILE A 162 19.33 5.94 -10.00
C ILE A 162 19.83 7.26 -10.56
N TYR A 163 19.66 7.47 -11.86
CA TYR A 163 19.98 8.76 -12.47
C TYR A 163 18.79 9.71 -12.36
N ILE A 164 19.00 10.85 -11.73
CA ILE A 164 17.98 11.89 -11.58
C ILE A 164 18.44 13.22 -12.18
N GLU A 165 17.50 13.93 -12.81
CA GLU A 165 17.66 15.28 -13.35
C GLU A 165 16.60 16.19 -12.70
N PRO A 166 16.80 16.59 -11.42
CA PRO A 166 15.84 17.44 -10.74
C PRO A 166 15.75 18.81 -11.43
N PRO A 167 14.55 19.42 -11.52
CA PRO A 167 14.42 20.77 -12.04
C PRO A 167 15.27 21.76 -11.23
N LEU A 168 15.89 22.73 -11.91
CA LEU A 168 16.72 23.78 -11.32
C LEU A 168 16.02 24.40 -10.09
N GLY A 169 16.75 24.58 -8.97
CA GLY A 169 16.21 25.08 -7.71
C GLY A 169 15.73 24.06 -6.68
N PHE A 170 15.68 22.74 -6.97
CA PHE A 170 15.21 21.73 -6.00
C PHE A 170 16.28 21.28 -4.99
N PHE A 171 17.56 21.29 -5.41
CA PHE A 171 18.72 20.98 -4.56
C PHE A 171 19.63 22.19 -4.33
N GLU A 172 19.28 23.36 -4.88
CA GLU A 172 19.97 24.61 -4.57
C GLU A 172 19.55 25.10 -3.18
N ASP A 173 20.27 24.63 -2.17
CA ASP A 173 20.72 25.50 -1.09
C ASP A 173 22.07 24.96 -0.63
N GLY A 174 23.11 25.46 -1.28
CA GLY A 174 24.49 25.09 -1.06
C GLY A 174 25.38 26.26 -1.44
N GLU A 175 25.00 27.48 -1.05
CA GLU A 175 26.04 28.48 -0.77
C GLU A 175 26.79 27.92 0.45
N PRO A 176 28.09 27.58 0.34
CA PRO A 176 28.88 27.47 1.55
C PRO A 176 28.88 28.88 2.17
N GLU A 177 28.19 29.06 3.29
CA GLU A 177 28.53 30.15 4.20
C GLU A 177 29.96 29.85 4.68
N ASP A 178 30.94 30.34 3.93
CA ASP A 178 32.31 30.53 4.38
C ASP A 178 32.25 31.55 5.52
N GLU A 179 31.98 31.07 6.73
CA GLU A 179 32.11 31.86 7.95
C GLU A 179 33.61 31.94 8.30
N THR A 180 34.33 32.77 7.54
CA THR A 180 35.63 33.28 7.95
C THR A 180 35.46 34.41 8.97
N ALA A 181 35.65 34.10 10.27
CA ALA A 181 36.19 35.00 11.31
C ALA A 181 36.24 34.24 12.65
N GLY A 182 37.27 34.25 13.48
CA GLY A 182 38.51 35.01 13.54
C GLY A 182 39.10 34.81 14.95
N ASN A 183 40.41 34.73 15.07
CA ASN A 183 41.13 34.93 16.34
C ASN A 183 42.40 35.74 16.09
#